data_AF-A0A7C1PIZ7-F1
#
_entry.id   AF-A0A7C1PIZ7-F1
#
_cell.length_a   1.000
_cell.length_b   1.000
_cell.length_c   1.000
_cell.angle_alpha   90.00
_cell.angle_beta   90.00
_cell.angle_gamma   90.00
#
_symmetry.space_group_name_H-M   'P 1'
#
loop_
_entity.id
_entity.type
_entity.pdbx_description
1 polymer ?
#
loop_
_entity_poly.entity_id
_entity_poly.type
_entity_poly.pdbx_seq_one_letter_code
_entity_poly.pdbx_strand_id
1 'polypeptide(L)'
;MSKIAKGDVVARRSYKMDIYFKVVELYAAGDGQEHALLRGIDVRLLADAPVEDLVKVTPGELAAHWRNVMQKSGECVRRAFTRREEKLPSLNRGGEIETFEVPGRVLHVDGDPDYLELCEATYRQLGVPYHTYHIDEQEQPHRVEDLLRKHHPDILVLTGHDGFIKGKKDFANLASYRNSGHFVAAVRAARRYEKSRDDLVIFAGACQSHYEALLEAGANFASSPQRVMIHAFDPVFIVEKIAYTPTYKTIPLKEIIEATITGFPGVGGVETWGKYRLGAPKSPY
;
A
#
# COMPACT_ATOMS: atom_id res chain seq x y z
N MET A 1 -8.97 -35.90 -0.54
CA MET A 1 -8.39 -34.54 -0.64
C MET A 1 -7.68 -34.26 0.68
N SER A 2 -6.48 -33.68 0.65
CA SER A 2 -5.78 -33.31 1.91
C SER A 2 -6.61 -32.26 2.64
N LYS A 3 -6.77 -32.42 3.97
CA LYS A 3 -7.51 -31.47 4.79
C LYS A 3 -6.85 -30.09 4.69
N ILE A 4 -7.66 -29.04 4.59
CA ILE A 4 -7.20 -27.65 4.61
C ILE A 4 -6.74 -27.31 6.03
N ALA A 5 -5.61 -26.63 6.14
CA ALA A 5 -4.97 -26.25 7.39
C ALA A 5 -4.49 -24.80 7.32
N LYS A 6 -4.26 -24.21 8.49
CA LYS A 6 -3.62 -22.90 8.61
C LYS A 6 -2.28 -22.89 7.87
N GLY A 7 -2.04 -21.83 7.09
CA GLY A 7 -0.85 -21.66 6.27
C GLY A 7 -0.96 -22.19 4.84
N ASP A 8 -1.98 -23.01 4.53
CA ASP A 8 -2.22 -23.43 3.14
C ASP A 8 -2.56 -22.23 2.25
N VAL A 9 -2.14 -22.30 0.99
CA VAL A 9 -2.61 -21.39 -0.06
C VAL A 9 -3.81 -22.01 -0.76
N VAL A 10 -4.90 -21.26 -0.81
CA VAL A 10 -6.21 -21.70 -1.32
C VAL A 10 -6.81 -20.66 -2.25
N ALA A 11 -7.73 -21.11 -3.11
CA ALA A 11 -8.58 -20.27 -3.93
C ALA A 11 -10.05 -20.63 -3.70
N ARG A 12 -10.96 -19.72 -3.99
CA ARG A 12 -12.40 -19.90 -3.71
C ARG A 12 -13.16 -20.31 -4.97
N ARG A 13 -13.91 -21.41 -4.92
CA ARG A 13 -14.71 -21.87 -6.07
C ARG A 13 -15.83 -20.90 -6.43
N SER A 14 -16.49 -20.35 -5.42
CA SER A 14 -17.58 -19.38 -5.58
C SER A 14 -17.15 -18.11 -6.31
N TYR A 15 -15.85 -17.78 -6.30
CA TYR A 15 -15.25 -16.65 -7.02
C TYR A 15 -14.38 -17.10 -8.21
N LYS A 16 -14.64 -18.30 -8.75
CA LYS A 16 -13.92 -18.84 -9.93
C LYS A 16 -12.40 -18.92 -9.75
N MET A 17 -11.92 -19.01 -8.51
CA MET A 17 -10.50 -19.08 -8.16
C MET A 17 -9.69 -17.88 -8.68
N ASP A 18 -10.31 -16.70 -8.70
CA ASP A 18 -9.73 -15.44 -9.18
C ASP A 18 -8.58 -14.90 -8.31
N ILE A 19 -8.61 -15.18 -7.01
CA ILE A 19 -7.66 -14.69 -6.02
C ILE A 19 -7.12 -15.86 -5.19
N TYR A 20 -5.83 -15.80 -4.89
CA TYR A 20 -5.17 -16.74 -3.99
C TYR A 20 -5.07 -16.15 -2.59
N PHE A 21 -5.36 -16.99 -1.59
CA PHE A 21 -5.41 -16.63 -0.19
C PHE A 21 -4.55 -17.58 0.64
N LYS A 22 -3.94 -17.07 1.69
CA LYS A 22 -3.34 -17.85 2.78
C LYS A 22 -4.39 -18.04 3.88
N VAL A 23 -4.55 -19.26 4.36
CA VAL A 23 -5.45 -19.57 5.49
C VAL A 23 -4.81 -19.06 6.79
N VAL A 24 -5.44 -18.07 7.41
CA VAL A 24 -4.96 -17.46 8.66
C VAL A 24 -5.46 -18.23 9.88
N GLU A 25 -6.73 -18.62 9.85
CA GLU A 25 -7.41 -19.29 10.95
C GLU A 25 -8.55 -20.14 10.42
N LEU A 26 -8.85 -21.24 11.13
CA LEU A 26 -10.04 -22.07 10.93
C LEU A 26 -10.88 -21.97 12.20
N TYR A 27 -12.18 -21.74 12.04
CA TYR A 27 -13.10 -21.57 13.16
C TYR A 27 -14.47 -22.18 12.85
N ALA A 28 -15.21 -22.58 13.88
CA ALA A 28 -16.59 -23.01 13.73
C ALA A 28 -17.50 -21.78 13.73
N ALA A 29 -18.27 -21.59 12.65
CA ALA A 29 -19.31 -20.57 12.62
C ALA A 29 -20.52 -21.01 13.48
N GLY A 30 -21.37 -20.06 13.87
CA GLY A 30 -22.53 -20.32 14.73
C GLY A 30 -23.59 -21.26 14.14
N ASP A 31 -23.47 -21.60 12.86
CA ASP A 31 -24.30 -22.56 12.12
C ASP A 31 -23.71 -24.00 12.13
N GLY A 32 -22.56 -24.22 12.78
CA GLY A 32 -21.86 -25.49 12.85
C GLY A 32 -20.98 -25.81 11.64
N GLN A 33 -20.90 -24.92 10.64
CA GLN A 33 -19.98 -25.09 9.51
C GLN A 33 -18.56 -24.62 9.87
N GLU A 34 -17.55 -25.33 9.36
CA GLU A 34 -16.15 -24.92 9.48
C GLU A 34 -15.87 -23.81 8.46
N HIS A 35 -15.40 -22.67 8.97
CA HIS A 35 -15.05 -21.48 8.20
C HIS A 35 -13.55 -21.20 8.31
N ALA A 36 -13.03 -20.46 7.34
CA ALA A 36 -11.66 -19.99 7.32
C ALA A 36 -11.62 -18.46 7.24
N LEU A 37 -10.75 -17.85 8.05
CA LEU A 37 -10.28 -16.49 7.82
C LEU A 37 -9.14 -16.54 6.80
N LEU A 38 -9.32 -15.80 5.72
CA LEU A 38 -8.45 -15.81 4.55
C LEU A 38 -7.82 -14.44 4.37
N ARG A 39 -6.55 -14.46 3.98
CA ARG A 39 -5.78 -13.26 3.65
C ARG A 39 -5.22 -13.39 2.24
N GLY A 40 -5.48 -12.42 1.37
CA GLY A 40 -4.95 -12.45 0.00
C GLY A 40 -3.42 -12.50 0.00
N ILE A 41 -2.82 -13.17 -0.98
CA ILE A 41 -1.35 -13.29 -1.08
C ILE A 41 -0.70 -12.16 -1.88
N ASP A 42 -1.42 -11.55 -2.82
CA ASP A 42 -1.00 -10.43 -3.68
C ASP A 42 -2.00 -9.24 -3.68
N VAL A 43 -3.11 -9.40 -2.95
CA VAL A 43 -4.12 -8.37 -2.67
C VAL A 43 -4.36 -8.19 -1.17
N ARG A 44 -4.48 -6.94 -0.72
CA ARG A 44 -4.67 -6.52 0.68
C ARG A 44 -6.09 -6.76 1.23
N LEU A 45 -6.62 -7.96 1.02
CA LEU A 45 -8.01 -8.35 1.29
C LEU A 45 -8.09 -9.38 2.42
N LEU A 46 -8.97 -9.11 3.38
CA LEU A 46 -9.46 -10.12 4.33
C LEU A 46 -10.85 -10.62 3.91
N ALA A 47 -11.01 -11.93 3.92
CA ALA A 47 -12.28 -12.58 3.60
C ALA A 47 -12.56 -13.74 4.56
N ASP A 48 -13.84 -13.99 4.81
CA ASP A 48 -14.28 -15.27 5.41
C ASP A 48 -14.90 -16.14 4.32
N ALA A 49 -14.67 -17.44 4.42
CA ALA A 49 -15.29 -18.42 3.54
C ALA A 49 -15.51 -19.76 4.25
N PRO A 50 -16.59 -20.50 3.92
CA PRO A 50 -16.73 -21.89 4.32
C PRO A 50 -15.55 -22.71 3.79
N VAL A 51 -15.02 -23.65 4.58
CA VAL A 51 -13.88 -24.49 4.17
C VAL A 51 -14.21 -25.30 2.92
N GLU A 52 -15.48 -25.68 2.75
CA GLU A 52 -15.95 -26.36 1.55
C GLU A 52 -15.74 -25.53 0.28
N ASP A 53 -15.80 -24.20 0.31
CA ASP A 53 -15.59 -23.31 -0.86
C ASP A 53 -14.13 -23.29 -1.34
N LEU A 54 -13.20 -23.81 -0.53
CA LEU A 54 -11.77 -23.66 -0.74
C LEU A 54 -11.17 -24.80 -1.56
N VAL A 55 -10.22 -24.46 -2.41
CA VAL A 55 -9.40 -25.39 -3.21
C VAL A 55 -7.94 -25.07 -2.95
N LYS A 56 -7.14 -26.08 -2.56
CA LYS A 56 -5.70 -25.87 -2.38
C LYS A 56 -5.03 -25.54 -3.73
N VAL A 57 -4.21 -24.51 -3.73
CA VAL A 57 -3.38 -24.12 -4.87
C VAL A 57 -2.11 -24.94 -4.85
N THR A 58 -1.69 -25.46 -6.01
CA THR A 58 -0.46 -26.24 -6.11
C THR A 58 0.78 -25.33 -6.11
N PRO A 59 1.96 -25.84 -5.70
CA PRO A 59 3.19 -25.06 -5.77
C PRO A 59 3.54 -24.52 -7.16
N GLY A 60 3.19 -25.27 -8.23
CA GLY A 60 3.43 -24.86 -9.61
C GLY A 60 2.55 -23.67 -10.04
N GLU A 61 1.26 -23.70 -9.69
CA GLU A 61 0.33 -22.58 -9.93
C GLU A 61 0.77 -21.33 -9.15
N LEU A 62 1.14 -21.51 -7.88
CA LEU A 62 1.64 -20.43 -7.04
C LEU A 62 2.91 -19.79 -7.61
N ALA A 63 3.86 -20.59 -8.10
CA ALA A 63 5.07 -20.08 -8.73
C ALA A 63 4.78 -19.31 -10.03
N ALA A 64 3.84 -19.81 -10.85
CA ALA A 64 3.42 -19.12 -12.06
C ALA A 64 2.72 -17.78 -11.75
N HIS A 65 1.90 -17.75 -10.70
CA HIS A 65 1.25 -16.54 -10.20
C HIS A 65 2.28 -15.48 -9.80
N TRP A 66 3.24 -15.84 -8.94
CA TRP A 66 4.29 -14.91 -8.52
C TRP A 66 5.14 -14.41 -9.67
N ARG A 67 5.42 -15.24 -10.69
CA ARG A 67 6.12 -14.78 -11.90
C ARG A 67 5.37 -13.65 -12.61
N ASN A 68 4.06 -13.77 -12.76
CA ASN A 68 3.22 -12.74 -13.39
C ASN A 68 3.18 -11.45 -12.56
N VAL A 69 3.05 -11.58 -11.23
CA VAL A 69 3.07 -10.44 -10.30
C VAL A 69 4.40 -9.69 -10.40
N MET A 70 5.52 -10.40 -10.39
CA MET A 70 6.86 -9.80 -10.49
C MET A 70 7.13 -9.18 -11.85
N GLN A 71 6.61 -9.75 -12.94
CA GLN A 71 6.74 -9.17 -14.27
C GLN A 71 6.06 -7.78 -14.34
N LYS A 72 4.81 -7.68 -13.85
CA LYS A 72 4.08 -6.39 -13.79
C LYS A 72 4.82 -5.37 -12.92
N SER A 73 5.35 -5.81 -11.77
CA SER A 73 6.15 -4.94 -10.91
C SER A 73 7.40 -4.43 -11.62
N GLY A 74 8.13 -5.32 -12.32
CA GLY A 74 9.31 -4.95 -13.11
C GLY A 74 9.02 -3.91 -14.20
N GLU A 75 7.87 -4.01 -14.87
CA GLU A 75 7.44 -2.99 -15.85
C GLU A 75 7.18 -1.63 -15.20
N CYS A 76 6.58 -1.60 -14.01
CA CYS A 76 6.35 -0.37 -13.25
C CYS A 76 7.67 0.26 -12.79
N VAL A 77 8.61 -0.56 -12.29
CA VAL A 77 9.95 -0.10 -11.89
C VAL A 77 10.70 0.50 -13.08
N ARG A 78 10.69 -0.16 -14.23
CA ARG A 78 11.33 0.37 -15.45
C ARG A 78 10.74 1.72 -15.85
N ARG A 79 9.41 1.86 -15.83
CA ARG A 79 8.72 3.14 -16.10
C ARG A 79 9.11 4.22 -15.09
N ALA A 80 9.30 3.88 -13.82
CA ALA A 80 9.77 4.82 -12.81
C ALA A 80 11.16 5.36 -13.13
N PHE A 81 12.11 4.48 -13.48
CA PHE A 81 13.45 4.90 -13.88
C PHE A 81 13.48 5.77 -15.13
N THR A 82 12.82 5.37 -16.22
CA THR A 82 12.75 6.17 -17.45
C THR A 82 12.21 7.57 -17.18
N ARG A 83 11.15 7.67 -16.38
CA ARG A 83 10.55 8.97 -16.02
C ARG A 83 11.52 9.85 -15.22
N ARG A 84 12.32 9.27 -14.33
CA ARG A 84 13.30 10.00 -13.53
C ARG A 84 14.39 10.61 -14.42
N GLU A 85 14.92 9.83 -15.36
CA GLU A 85 15.92 10.31 -16.32
C GLU A 85 15.40 11.50 -17.15
N GLU A 86 14.12 11.48 -17.52
CA GLU A 86 13.50 12.54 -18.32
C GLU A 86 13.11 13.79 -17.51
N LYS A 87 12.60 13.62 -16.29
CA LYS A 87 11.93 14.71 -15.53
C LYS A 87 12.76 15.31 -14.40
N LEU A 88 13.80 14.62 -13.90
CA LEU A 88 14.60 15.14 -12.80
C LEU A 88 15.43 16.34 -13.28
N PRO A 89 15.44 17.45 -12.54
CA PRO A 89 16.26 18.60 -12.88
C PRO A 89 17.73 18.18 -12.86
N SER A 90 18.43 18.47 -13.95
CA SER A 90 19.89 18.36 -14.04
C SER A 90 20.47 19.76 -14.10
N LEU A 91 21.33 20.09 -13.13
CA LEU A 91 22.14 21.32 -13.19
C LEU A 91 23.26 21.22 -14.26
N ASN A 92 23.46 20.04 -14.87
CA ASN A 92 24.60 19.70 -15.71
C ASN A 92 24.32 19.69 -17.23
N ARG A 93 23.51 20.62 -17.76
CA ARG A 93 23.54 20.92 -19.22
C ARG A 93 24.75 21.80 -19.56
N GLY A 94 25.96 21.41 -19.17
CA GLY A 94 27.19 22.19 -19.44
C GLY A 94 28.43 21.84 -18.62
N GLY A 95 28.26 21.25 -17.42
CA GLY A 95 29.32 20.62 -16.61
C GLY A 95 30.25 21.56 -15.84
N GLU A 96 30.19 21.50 -14.51
CA GLU A 96 31.33 21.75 -13.59
C GLU A 96 30.99 21.41 -12.12
N ILE A 97 29.71 21.35 -11.73
CA ILE A 97 29.30 21.11 -10.34
C ILE A 97 28.73 19.70 -10.15
N GLU A 98 29.35 18.91 -9.27
CA GLU A 98 28.78 17.63 -8.83
C GLU A 98 27.54 17.86 -7.96
N THR A 99 26.45 17.18 -8.28
CA THR A 99 25.18 17.26 -7.55
C THR A 99 24.87 15.96 -6.82
N PHE A 100 24.00 16.01 -5.82
CA PHE A 100 23.48 14.82 -5.15
C PHE A 100 21.95 14.90 -5.00
N GLU A 101 21.32 13.73 -4.97
CA GLU A 101 19.87 13.59 -4.89
C GLU A 101 19.43 13.49 -3.43
N VAL A 102 18.35 14.19 -3.09
CA VAL A 102 17.70 14.10 -1.77
C VAL A 102 16.21 13.78 -1.99
N PRO A 103 15.86 12.50 -2.20
CA PRO A 103 14.47 12.09 -2.32
C PRO A 103 13.73 12.14 -0.99
N GLY A 104 12.41 12.20 -1.05
CA GLY A 104 11.55 12.13 0.14
C GLY A 104 11.71 10.80 0.89
N ARG A 105 11.71 10.85 2.22
CA ARG A 105 11.86 9.69 3.10
C ARG A 105 10.51 9.10 3.49
N VAL A 106 10.43 7.79 3.51
CA VAL A 106 9.19 7.04 3.74
C VAL A 106 9.17 6.38 5.11
N LEU A 107 8.07 6.50 5.83
CA LEU A 107 7.72 5.61 6.93
C LEU A 107 6.54 4.76 6.50
N HIS A 108 6.71 3.44 6.42
CA HIS A 108 5.66 2.52 6.01
C HIS A 108 5.31 1.58 7.16
N VAL A 109 4.06 1.69 7.63
CA VAL A 109 3.49 0.79 8.64
C VAL A 109 2.47 -0.12 7.95
N ASP A 110 2.62 -1.42 8.13
CA ASP A 110 1.78 -2.42 7.48
C ASP A 110 1.32 -3.48 8.47
N GLY A 111 0.04 -3.88 8.41
CA GLY A 111 -0.48 -5.03 9.17
C GLY A 111 -0.05 -6.39 8.58
N ASP A 112 0.55 -6.38 7.40
CA ASP A 112 0.96 -7.56 6.65
C ASP A 112 2.49 -7.65 6.51
N PRO A 113 3.17 -8.64 7.14
CA PRO A 113 4.61 -8.78 7.03
C PRO A 113 5.07 -9.25 5.64
N ASP A 114 4.26 -10.06 4.94
CA ASP A 114 4.59 -10.60 3.62
C ASP A 114 4.56 -9.45 2.57
N TYR A 115 3.58 -8.52 2.68
CA TYR A 115 3.54 -7.32 1.85
C TYR A 115 4.59 -6.29 2.21
N LEU A 116 4.89 -6.14 3.50
CA LEU A 116 5.93 -5.22 3.93
C LEU A 116 7.28 -5.62 3.30
N GLU A 117 7.62 -6.91 3.29
CA GLU A 117 8.83 -7.43 2.64
C GLU A 117 8.85 -7.13 1.13
N LEU A 118 7.73 -7.32 0.43
CA LEU A 118 7.61 -6.97 -0.99
C LEU A 118 7.78 -5.48 -1.24
N CYS A 119 7.22 -4.62 -0.37
CA CYS A 119 7.36 -3.18 -0.46
C CYS A 119 8.80 -2.74 -0.20
N GLU A 120 9.46 -3.31 0.82
CA GLU A 120 10.88 -3.05 1.15
C GLU A 120 11.82 -3.39 -0.01
N ALA A 121 11.64 -4.56 -0.61
CA ALA A 121 12.42 -4.98 -1.77
C ALA A 121 12.25 -3.99 -2.93
N THR A 122 11.02 -3.53 -3.17
CA THR A 122 10.71 -2.59 -4.25
C THR A 122 11.24 -1.19 -3.95
N TYR A 123 11.10 -0.67 -2.72
CA TYR A 123 11.71 0.60 -2.32
C TYR A 123 13.23 0.59 -2.48
N ARG A 124 13.87 -0.51 -2.06
CA ARG A 124 15.31 -0.71 -2.22
C ARG A 124 15.72 -0.68 -3.68
N GLN A 125 14.99 -1.39 -4.54
CA GLN A 125 15.22 -1.37 -5.99
C GLN A 125 15.04 0.04 -6.57
N LEU A 126 14.06 0.80 -6.09
CA LEU A 126 13.75 2.15 -6.54
C LEU A 126 14.63 3.25 -5.89
N GLY A 127 15.57 2.90 -5.00
CA GLY A 127 16.41 3.88 -4.31
C GLY A 127 15.67 4.84 -3.37
N VAL A 128 14.42 4.52 -2.99
CA VAL A 128 13.62 5.34 -2.07
C VAL A 128 14.11 5.09 -0.64
N PRO A 129 14.47 6.12 0.16
CA PRO A 129 14.82 5.93 1.57
C PRO A 129 13.57 5.57 2.39
N TYR A 130 13.64 4.53 3.21
CA TYR A 130 12.49 4.06 3.98
C TYR A 130 12.85 3.57 5.40
N HIS A 131 11.83 3.61 6.26
CA HIS A 131 11.73 2.83 7.49
C HIS A 131 10.39 2.09 7.49
N THR A 132 10.40 0.84 7.94
CA THR A 132 9.25 -0.07 7.85
C THR A 132 8.96 -0.73 9.19
N TYR A 133 7.67 -0.92 9.50
CA TYR A 133 7.22 -1.55 10.73
C TYR A 133 6.01 -2.44 10.45
N HIS A 134 6.10 -3.72 10.83
CA HIS A 134 4.94 -4.60 10.89
C HIS A 134 4.17 -4.31 12.17
N ILE A 135 2.96 -3.77 12.04
CA ILE A 135 2.07 -3.40 13.14
C ILE A 135 0.63 -3.69 12.71
N ASP A 136 -0.05 -4.55 13.46
CA ASP A 136 -1.47 -4.87 13.27
C ASP A 136 -2.32 -3.59 13.22
N GLU A 137 -3.36 -3.59 12.39
CA GLU A 137 -4.14 -2.40 12.07
C GLU A 137 -4.66 -1.69 13.32
N GLN A 138 -5.13 -2.47 14.30
CA GLN A 138 -5.65 -1.97 15.58
C GLN A 138 -4.61 -1.22 16.44
N GLU A 139 -3.33 -1.55 16.29
CA GLU A 139 -2.23 -0.94 17.05
C GLU A 139 -1.62 0.27 16.35
N GLN A 140 -1.80 0.42 15.03
CA GLN A 140 -1.25 1.54 14.26
C GLN A 140 -1.61 2.92 14.86
N PRO A 141 -2.86 3.19 15.31
CA PRO A 141 -3.22 4.48 15.90
C PRO A 141 -2.43 4.86 17.14
N HIS A 142 -1.95 3.87 17.89
CA HIS A 142 -1.22 4.06 19.15
C HIS A 142 0.28 4.20 18.94
N ARG A 143 0.81 3.74 17.79
CA ARG A 143 2.24 3.64 17.52
C ARG A 143 2.74 4.68 16.52
N VAL A 144 1.87 5.16 15.63
CA VAL A 144 2.28 6.01 14.50
C VAL A 144 2.94 7.32 14.95
N GLU A 145 2.45 7.95 16.01
CA GLU A 145 2.98 9.24 16.47
C GLU A 145 4.43 9.13 16.96
N ASP A 146 4.76 8.08 17.71
CA ASP A 146 6.13 7.83 18.19
C ASP A 146 7.08 7.53 17.02
N LEU A 147 6.61 6.78 16.01
CA LEU A 147 7.40 6.49 14.82
C LEU A 147 7.65 7.74 13.98
N LEU A 148 6.67 8.63 13.86
CA LEU A 148 6.83 9.92 13.19
C LEU A 148 7.87 10.79 13.89
N ARG A 149 7.82 10.86 15.23
CA ARG A 149 8.84 11.57 16.04
C ARG A 149 10.23 10.94 15.94
N LYS A 150 10.31 9.62 15.76
CA LYS A 150 11.59 8.90 15.66
C LYS A 150 12.28 9.13 14.31
N HIS A 151 11.53 9.13 13.22
CA HIS A 151 12.09 9.08 11.87
C HIS A 151 11.97 10.38 11.08
N HIS A 152 11.05 11.27 11.47
CA HIS A 152 10.74 12.52 10.78
C HIS A 152 10.58 12.32 9.25
N PRO A 153 9.68 11.41 8.80
CA PRO A 153 9.52 11.11 7.38
C PRO A 153 8.80 12.24 6.64
N ASP A 154 8.96 12.26 5.31
CA ASP A 154 8.22 13.14 4.41
C ASP A 154 6.89 12.51 3.95
N ILE A 155 6.86 11.18 3.91
CA ILE A 155 5.74 10.37 3.42
C ILE A 155 5.46 9.26 4.45
N LEU A 156 4.20 9.14 4.86
CA LEU A 156 3.69 8.07 5.71
C LEU A 156 2.76 7.16 4.90
N VAL A 157 2.97 5.85 5.01
CA VAL A 157 2.12 4.82 4.41
C VAL A 157 1.50 4.00 5.55
N LEU A 158 0.17 3.98 5.61
CA LEU A 158 -0.62 3.22 6.59
C LEU A 158 -1.46 2.18 5.86
N THR A 159 -0.96 0.95 5.81
CA THR A 159 -1.61 -0.14 5.08
C THR A 159 -1.73 -1.39 5.95
N GLY A 160 -2.35 -2.41 5.40
CA GLY A 160 -2.63 -3.67 6.08
C GLY A 160 -3.66 -4.40 5.25
N HIS A 161 -4.66 -4.94 5.91
CA HIS A 161 -5.84 -5.52 5.29
C HIS A 161 -7.10 -4.77 5.66
N ASP A 162 -8.08 -4.83 4.78
CA ASP A 162 -9.43 -4.40 5.06
C ASP A 162 -10.40 -5.23 4.24
N GLY A 163 -11.69 -4.94 4.40
CA GLY A 163 -12.72 -5.58 3.63
C GLY A 163 -14.08 -5.07 4.07
N PHE A 164 -14.98 -4.97 3.09
CA PHE A 164 -16.38 -4.70 3.40
C PHE A 164 -17.02 -5.95 4.01
N ILE A 165 -17.68 -5.78 5.16
CA ILE A 165 -18.21 -6.90 5.94
C ILE A 165 -19.41 -7.50 5.20
N LYS A 166 -19.34 -8.82 4.92
CA LYS A 166 -20.40 -9.56 4.23
C LYS A 166 -21.73 -9.41 4.99
N GLY A 167 -22.80 -9.08 4.26
CA GLY A 167 -24.14 -8.90 4.81
C GLY A 167 -24.48 -7.46 5.22
N LYS A 168 -23.48 -6.57 5.34
CA LYS A 168 -23.74 -5.13 5.37
C LYS A 168 -24.16 -4.64 3.99
N LYS A 169 -24.91 -3.54 3.93
CA LYS A 169 -25.33 -2.89 2.66
C LYS A 169 -24.97 -1.41 2.60
N ASP A 170 -24.67 -0.83 3.74
CA ASP A 170 -24.34 0.59 3.85
C ASP A 170 -22.85 0.80 3.67
N PHE A 171 -22.47 1.18 2.44
CA PHE A 171 -21.10 1.50 2.08
C PHE A 171 -20.62 2.85 2.64
N ALA A 172 -21.52 3.73 3.08
CA ALA A 172 -21.18 5.02 3.67
C ALA A 172 -20.91 4.93 5.19
N ASN A 173 -21.23 3.79 5.80
CA ASN A 173 -20.97 3.56 7.22
C ASN A 173 -19.59 2.95 7.44
N LEU A 174 -18.72 3.67 8.17
CA LEU A 174 -17.38 3.22 8.55
C LEU A 174 -17.38 1.89 9.31
N ALA A 175 -18.42 1.61 10.10
CA ALA A 175 -18.55 0.35 10.84
C ALA A 175 -18.92 -0.86 9.96
N SER A 176 -19.13 -0.66 8.65
CA SER A 176 -19.31 -1.73 7.67
C SER A 176 -17.98 -2.31 7.15
N TYR A 177 -16.85 -1.80 7.63
CA TYR A 177 -15.50 -2.18 7.18
C TYR A 177 -14.71 -2.75 8.36
N ARG A 178 -13.86 -3.74 8.11
CA ARG A 178 -13.11 -4.41 9.18
C ARG A 178 -12.12 -3.48 9.87
N ASN A 179 -11.30 -2.79 9.08
CA ASN A 179 -10.12 -2.08 9.59
C ASN A 179 -10.07 -0.60 9.19
N SER A 180 -10.97 -0.12 8.32
CA SER A 180 -11.05 1.30 7.95
C SER A 180 -11.09 2.24 9.16
N GLY A 181 -11.80 1.84 10.24
CA GLY A 181 -11.85 2.63 11.48
C GLY A 181 -10.47 2.83 12.13
N HIS A 182 -9.62 1.79 12.10
CA HIS A 182 -8.26 1.87 12.63
C HIS A 182 -7.37 2.74 11.75
N PHE A 183 -7.43 2.59 10.42
CA PHE A 183 -6.69 3.47 9.51
C PHE A 183 -7.09 4.94 9.67
N VAL A 184 -8.39 5.25 9.80
CA VAL A 184 -8.88 6.61 10.07
C VAL A 184 -8.30 7.15 11.38
N ALA A 185 -8.27 6.35 12.44
CA ALA A 185 -7.69 6.76 13.71
C ALA A 185 -6.17 7.02 13.62
N ALA A 186 -5.44 6.19 12.87
CA ALA A 186 -4.01 6.35 12.63
C ALA A 186 -3.69 7.60 11.78
N VAL A 187 -4.47 7.88 10.73
CA VAL A 187 -4.35 9.13 9.95
C VAL A 187 -4.59 10.34 10.84
N ARG A 188 -5.63 10.34 11.68
CA ARG A 188 -5.90 11.43 12.63
C ARG A 188 -4.76 11.61 13.63
N ALA A 189 -4.15 10.52 14.10
CA ALA A 189 -2.98 10.57 14.97
C ALA A 189 -1.78 11.21 14.28
N ALA A 190 -1.48 10.80 13.05
CA ALA A 190 -0.44 11.43 12.24
C ALA A 190 -0.70 12.93 12.01
N ARG A 191 -1.96 13.32 11.82
CA ARG A 191 -2.35 14.74 11.64
C ARG A 191 -2.31 15.58 12.92
N ARG A 192 -2.24 14.97 14.11
CA ARG A 192 -1.89 15.70 15.35
C ARG A 192 -0.39 16.03 15.42
N TYR A 193 0.45 15.16 14.86
CA TYR A 193 1.88 15.41 14.74
C TYR A 193 2.19 16.45 13.65
N GLU A 194 1.66 16.26 12.44
CA GLU A 194 1.84 17.21 11.32
C GLU A 194 0.51 17.44 10.59
N LYS A 195 -0.04 18.64 10.74
CA LYS A 195 -1.34 19.04 10.18
C LYS A 195 -1.29 19.27 8.68
N SER A 196 -0.16 19.74 8.16
CA SER A 196 0.04 20.06 6.76
C SER A 196 0.07 18.80 5.90
N ARG A 197 -0.81 18.75 4.88
CA ARG A 197 -0.86 17.67 3.91
C ARG A 197 0.38 17.62 3.03
N ASP A 198 1.02 18.77 2.82
CA ASP A 198 2.19 18.89 1.97
C ASP A 198 3.48 18.70 2.76
N ASP A 199 3.50 18.86 4.08
CA ASP A 199 4.69 18.59 4.91
C ASP A 199 4.78 17.10 5.31
N LEU A 200 3.65 16.47 5.64
CA LEU A 200 3.56 15.01 5.78
C LEU A 200 2.51 14.46 4.81
N VAL A 201 2.98 13.79 3.76
CA VAL A 201 2.08 13.16 2.79
C VAL A 201 1.65 11.80 3.32
N ILE A 202 0.35 11.52 3.33
CA ILE A 202 -0.18 10.25 3.86
C ILE A 202 -0.88 9.46 2.76
N PHE A 203 -0.44 8.23 2.54
CA PHE A 203 -1.21 7.19 1.86
C PHE A 203 -1.83 6.26 2.90
N ALA A 204 -3.13 5.98 2.82
CA ALA A 204 -3.79 5.09 3.78
C ALA A 204 -4.81 4.13 3.15
N GLY A 205 -4.95 2.95 3.74
CA GLY A 205 -6.00 1.98 3.44
C GLY A 205 -5.50 0.68 2.79
N ALA A 206 -6.44 -0.23 2.57
CA ALA A 206 -6.24 -1.54 1.96
C ALA A 206 -7.37 -1.86 0.96
N CYS A 207 -7.57 -3.13 0.59
CA CYS A 207 -8.64 -3.49 -0.34
C CYS A 207 -10.01 -3.17 0.27
N GLN A 208 -10.87 -2.54 -0.53
CA GLN A 208 -12.23 -2.16 -0.15
C GLN A 208 -12.33 -1.23 1.05
N SER A 209 -11.28 -0.48 1.40
CA SER A 209 -11.35 0.48 2.50
C SER A 209 -12.35 1.61 2.24
N HIS A 210 -12.80 2.23 3.33
CA HIS A 210 -13.67 3.40 3.30
C HIS A 210 -12.91 4.66 2.85
N TYR A 211 -12.74 4.80 1.54
CA TYR A 211 -12.00 5.87 0.88
C TYR A 211 -12.32 7.28 1.40
N GLU A 212 -13.60 7.64 1.48
CA GLU A 212 -14.05 9.00 1.82
C GLU A 212 -13.65 9.36 3.26
N ALA A 213 -13.82 8.45 4.21
CA ALA A 213 -13.45 8.66 5.60
C ALA A 213 -11.94 8.82 5.78
N LEU A 214 -11.12 8.14 4.97
CA LEU A 214 -9.66 8.28 5.00
C LEU A 214 -9.21 9.66 4.51
N LEU A 215 -9.81 10.17 3.42
CA LEU A 215 -9.52 11.51 2.93
C LEU A 215 -10.02 12.59 3.90
N GLU A 216 -11.21 12.42 4.46
CA GLU A 216 -11.77 13.31 5.48
C GLU A 216 -10.89 13.34 6.73
N ALA A 217 -10.32 12.20 7.14
CA ALA A 217 -9.37 12.10 8.25
C ALA A 217 -8.06 12.85 8.00
N GLY A 218 -7.72 13.15 6.74
CA GLY A 218 -6.55 13.94 6.36
C GLY A 218 -5.52 13.20 5.50
N ALA A 219 -5.84 12.02 4.98
CA ALA A 219 -4.97 11.36 4.02
C ALA A 219 -4.85 12.18 2.72
N ASN A 220 -3.69 12.10 2.06
CA ASN A 220 -3.50 12.66 0.73
C ASN A 220 -4.03 11.70 -0.32
N PHE A 221 -3.74 10.41 -0.13
CA PHE A 221 -4.16 9.31 -0.99
C PHE A 221 -4.84 8.24 -0.16
N ALA A 222 -5.90 7.66 -0.71
CA ALA A 222 -6.61 6.57 -0.09
C ALA A 222 -6.94 5.48 -1.11
N SER A 223 -6.94 4.24 -0.66
CA SER A 223 -7.30 3.10 -1.50
C SER A 223 -8.80 2.91 -1.65
N SER A 224 -9.16 2.20 -2.72
CA SER A 224 -10.47 1.64 -3.05
C SER A 224 -11.64 2.63 -3.08
N PRO A 225 -11.57 3.72 -3.87
CA PRO A 225 -12.73 4.60 -4.10
C PRO A 225 -13.94 3.83 -4.63
N GLN A 226 -13.72 2.81 -5.48
CA GLN A 226 -14.79 1.94 -5.99
C GLN A 226 -14.94 0.63 -5.20
N ARG A 227 -14.35 0.53 -4.01
CA ARG A 227 -14.36 -0.67 -3.16
C ARG A 227 -13.85 -1.94 -3.87
N VAL A 228 -12.87 -1.77 -4.76
CA VAL A 228 -12.18 -2.84 -5.48
C VAL A 228 -10.95 -3.31 -4.71
N MET A 229 -10.39 -4.43 -5.16
CA MET A 229 -9.07 -4.88 -4.71
C MET A 229 -7.98 -4.01 -5.31
N ILE A 230 -6.98 -3.69 -4.50
CA ILE A 230 -5.77 -2.97 -4.92
C ILE A 230 -4.57 -3.90 -4.93
N HIS A 231 -3.61 -3.59 -5.77
CA HIS A 231 -2.38 -4.38 -5.86
C HIS A 231 -1.45 -4.00 -4.72
N ALA A 232 -0.72 -4.98 -4.18
CA ALA A 232 0.26 -4.75 -3.11
C ALA A 232 1.30 -3.65 -3.39
N PHE A 233 1.65 -3.40 -4.66
CA PHE A 233 2.66 -2.40 -5.07
C PHE A 233 2.08 -1.01 -5.40
N ASP A 234 0.75 -0.85 -5.46
CA ASP A 234 0.13 0.45 -5.74
C ASP A 234 0.61 1.56 -4.78
N PRO A 235 0.71 1.32 -3.45
CA PRO A 235 1.25 2.31 -2.52
C PRO A 235 2.69 2.70 -2.85
N VAL A 236 3.53 1.72 -3.21
CA VAL A 236 4.97 1.93 -3.48
C VAL A 236 5.18 2.87 -4.66
N PHE A 237 4.42 2.69 -5.76
CA PHE A 237 4.59 3.52 -6.96
C PHE A 237 4.07 4.95 -6.78
N ILE A 238 3.06 5.15 -5.94
CA ILE A 238 2.62 6.50 -5.53
C ILE A 238 3.71 7.17 -4.71
N VAL A 239 4.20 6.49 -3.68
CA VAL A 239 5.23 6.99 -2.77
C VAL A 239 6.51 7.32 -3.52
N GLU A 240 6.96 6.45 -4.42
CA GLU A 240 8.12 6.68 -5.26
C GLU A 240 7.98 7.94 -6.10
N LYS A 241 6.80 8.14 -6.72
CA LYS A 241 6.56 9.33 -7.54
C LYS A 241 6.58 10.61 -6.72
N ILE A 242 6.07 10.58 -5.49
CA ILE A 242 6.08 11.73 -4.57
C ILE A 242 7.52 12.01 -4.12
N ALA A 243 8.25 10.97 -3.72
CA ALA A 243 9.64 11.06 -3.25
C ALA A 243 10.58 11.67 -4.30
N TYR A 244 10.33 11.41 -5.59
CA TYR A 244 11.14 11.89 -6.72
C TYR A 244 10.53 13.05 -7.53
N THR A 245 9.45 13.68 -7.06
CA THR A 245 8.96 14.92 -7.65
C THR A 245 9.51 16.13 -6.88
N PRO A 246 10.01 17.19 -7.53
CA PRO A 246 10.55 18.36 -6.83
C PRO A 246 9.58 19.01 -5.85
N THR A 247 10.07 19.51 -4.71
CA THR A 247 9.24 20.13 -3.66
C THR A 247 8.44 21.36 -4.08
N TYR A 248 8.76 21.97 -5.21
CA TYR A 248 8.07 23.14 -5.75
C TYR A 248 7.10 22.80 -6.89
N LYS A 249 6.85 21.51 -7.14
CA LYS A 249 5.93 21.03 -8.18
C LYS A 249 4.82 20.19 -7.56
N THR A 250 3.59 20.47 -7.97
CA THR A 250 2.46 19.56 -7.74
C THR A 250 2.51 18.39 -8.71
N ILE A 251 1.99 17.24 -8.28
CA ILE A 251 1.87 16.06 -9.13
C ILE A 251 0.42 15.98 -9.61
N PRO A 252 0.13 16.02 -10.93
CA PRO A 252 -1.22 15.84 -11.41
C PRO A 252 -1.81 14.50 -10.94
N LEU A 253 -3.02 14.52 -10.40
CA LEU A 253 -3.68 13.31 -9.86
C LEU A 253 -3.75 12.17 -10.88
N LYS A 254 -4.03 12.51 -12.14
CA LYS A 254 -4.04 11.54 -13.24
C LYS A 254 -2.69 10.84 -13.40
N GLU A 255 -1.62 11.62 -13.40
CA GLU A 255 -0.27 11.08 -13.56
C GLU A 255 0.13 10.14 -12.42
N ILE A 256 -0.25 10.44 -11.17
CA ILE A 256 0.12 9.60 -10.03
C ILE A 256 -0.70 8.33 -9.95
N ILE A 257 -1.98 8.40 -10.27
CA ILE A 257 -2.86 7.22 -10.26
C ILE A 257 -2.53 6.28 -11.42
N GLU A 258 -2.22 6.79 -12.61
CA GLU A 258 -1.79 5.98 -13.77
C GLU A 258 -0.42 5.30 -13.58
N ALA A 259 0.35 5.71 -12.57
CA ALA A 259 1.60 5.03 -12.21
C ALA A 259 1.35 3.73 -11.41
N THR A 260 0.15 3.55 -10.86
CA THR A 260 -0.25 2.33 -10.14
C THR A 260 -0.67 1.22 -11.09
N ILE A 261 -0.78 -0.01 -10.58
CA ILE A 261 -1.24 -1.18 -11.34
C ILE A 261 -2.77 -1.16 -11.44
N THR A 262 -3.48 -0.82 -10.36
CA THR A 262 -4.95 -0.84 -10.33
C THR A 262 -5.59 0.42 -10.93
N GLY A 263 -4.93 1.58 -10.84
CA GLY A 263 -5.43 2.85 -11.37
C GLY A 263 -6.62 3.43 -10.57
N PHE A 264 -7.41 4.27 -11.24
CA PHE A 264 -8.51 5.05 -10.62
C PHE A 264 -9.59 4.24 -9.88
N PRO A 265 -9.93 3.00 -10.27
CA PRO A 265 -10.83 2.19 -9.46
C PRO A 265 -10.26 1.90 -8.06
N GLY A 266 -8.95 1.73 -7.98
CA GLY A 266 -8.22 1.27 -6.80
C GLY A 266 -7.60 2.36 -5.96
N VAL A 267 -7.25 3.52 -6.51
CA VAL A 267 -6.65 4.60 -5.73
C VAL A 267 -7.19 5.96 -6.17
N GLY A 268 -7.42 6.82 -5.19
CA GLY A 268 -7.68 8.24 -5.40
C GLY A 268 -6.93 9.10 -4.38
N GLY A 269 -7.12 10.41 -4.47
CA GLY A 269 -6.49 11.36 -3.55
C GLY A 269 -6.77 12.80 -3.92
N VAL A 270 -6.02 13.69 -3.26
CA VAL A 270 -6.01 15.13 -3.50
C VAL A 270 -4.65 15.58 -4.05
N GLU A 271 -4.62 16.75 -4.71
CA GLU A 271 -3.37 17.32 -5.20
C GLU A 271 -2.33 17.41 -4.06
N THR A 272 -1.08 17.07 -4.37
CA THR A 272 0.01 16.96 -3.39
C THR A 272 1.33 17.41 -4.01
N TRP A 273 2.16 18.07 -3.20
CA TRP A 273 3.49 18.53 -3.61
C TRP A 273 4.51 17.39 -3.56
N GLY A 274 5.52 17.48 -4.43
CA GLY A 274 6.66 16.56 -4.41
C GLY A 274 7.54 16.70 -3.17
N LYS A 275 8.46 15.74 -2.97
CA LYS A 275 9.39 15.69 -1.83
C LYS A 275 10.87 15.67 -2.20
N TYR A 276 11.18 15.77 -3.49
CA TYR A 276 12.54 15.70 -4.01
C TYR A 276 13.27 17.04 -3.95
N ARG A 277 14.55 16.99 -3.57
CA ARG A 277 15.48 18.12 -3.69
C ARG A 277 16.75 17.68 -4.41
N LEU A 278 17.34 18.63 -5.14
CA LEU A 278 18.66 18.49 -5.73
C LEU A 278 19.64 19.33 -4.90
N GLY A 279 20.69 18.69 -4.39
CA GLY A 279 21.75 19.32 -3.63
C GLY A 279 23.03 19.52 -4.44
N ALA A 280 23.81 20.54 -4.10
CA ALA A 280 25.12 20.82 -4.66
C ALA A 280 25.94 21.72 -3.71
N PRO A 281 27.30 21.65 -3.74
CA PRO A 281 28.10 20.64 -4.42
C PRO A 281 28.13 19.32 -3.64
N LYS A 282 28.47 18.21 -4.29
CA LYS A 282 28.75 16.96 -3.60
C LYS A 282 30.09 17.04 -2.87
N SER A 283 30.12 16.66 -1.59
CA SER A 283 31.35 16.59 -0.79
C SER A 283 32.27 15.50 -1.35
N PRO A 284 33.60 15.73 -1.42
CA PRO A 284 34.57 14.70 -1.79
C PRO A 284 34.86 13.70 -0.65
N TYR A 285 34.38 13.99 0.57
CA TYR A 285 34.46 13.13 1.76
C TYR A 285 33.14 12.41 2.02
#